data_AF-A0AAD8RAA3-F1
#
_entry.id   AF-A0AAD8RAA3-F1
#
_cell.length_a   1.000
_cell.length_b   1.000
_cell.length_c   1.000
_cell.angle_alpha   90.00
_cell.angle_beta   90.00
_cell.angle_gamma   90.00
#
_symmetry.space_group_name_H-M   'P 1'
#
loop_
_entity.id
_entity.type
_entity.pdbx_description
1 polymer ?
#
loop_
_entity_poly.entity_id
_entity_poly.type
_entity_poly.pdbx_seq_one_letter_code
_entity_poly.pdbx_strand_id
1 'polypeptide(L)'
;MGRGGGVSEGFRIVALGPGFATEALSRRKVNAGATRGPRGRAAKTRAAPATPGCLEALEEEARQQAADLAAFSTPASAAEEAAAAAAWQEQQGDTVAAFDASTEQEARRRRYREEIEQRWAEERQRQRDERQALYLERRDSIERRRRESIEHQQQVTAEERRQREAALTALWGRRAEQLAAEADALAAAMMEAPTDVEEEAPMEEEEAEAEETEVEDDDDDEFDWSDDDGPHPDETADQQRALVESFESEKKLQDDARAREEAHIRRAIELSLQAAQQGTAEDARRERHRLATAAARRGGARRRSCGVGEATTGRGRRTRRRAVSSLGLDEI
;
A
#
# COMPACT_ATOMS: atom_id res chain seq x y z
N MET A 1 23.67 39.71 -19.53
CA MET A 1 23.72 40.60 -18.34
C MET A 1 22.30 40.78 -17.83
N GLY A 2 22.07 40.63 -16.54
CA GLY A 2 20.74 40.69 -15.92
C GLY A 2 20.66 39.76 -14.72
N ARG A 3 21.29 40.17 -13.61
CA ARG A 3 21.20 39.52 -12.29
C ARG A 3 20.05 40.16 -11.52
N GLY A 4 19.19 39.32 -10.96
CA GLY A 4 18.27 39.63 -9.86
C GLY A 4 17.75 38.28 -9.36
N GLY A 5 18.02 37.80 -8.15
CA GLY A 5 18.19 38.54 -6.90
C GLY A 5 16.91 38.42 -6.07
N GLY A 6 16.45 37.19 -5.82
CA GLY A 6 15.33 36.88 -4.95
C GLY A 6 15.68 35.69 -4.07
N VAL A 7 16.24 35.98 -2.89
CA VAL A 7 16.46 34.97 -1.84
C VAL A 7 15.17 34.92 -1.03
N SER A 8 14.29 33.98 -1.35
CA SER A 8 13.21 33.60 -0.45
C SER A 8 13.76 32.56 0.53
N GLU A 9 13.84 32.94 1.80
CA GLU A 9 14.02 32.01 2.93
C GLU A 9 12.80 31.08 3.00
N GLY A 10 12.87 29.98 2.25
CA GLY A 10 11.93 28.88 2.36
C GLY A 10 12.34 27.99 3.53
N PHE A 11 11.63 28.10 4.66
CA PHE A 11 11.64 27.06 5.68
C PHE A 11 11.15 25.74 5.07
N ARG A 12 12.05 24.77 4.91
CA ARG A 12 11.67 23.39 4.58
C ARG A 12 11.20 22.70 5.85
N ILE A 13 9.89 22.51 5.98
CA ILE A 13 9.32 21.56 6.94
C ILE A 13 9.49 20.17 6.33
N VAL A 14 10.49 19.43 6.82
CA VAL A 14 10.66 18.00 6.52
C VAL A 14 9.90 17.23 7.60
N ALA A 15 8.83 16.53 7.19
CA ALA A 15 8.11 15.61 8.06
C ALA A 15 8.99 14.38 8.34
N LEU A 16 9.61 14.35 9.52
CA LEU A 16 10.30 13.18 10.04
C LEU A 16 9.29 12.31 10.80
N GLY A 17 9.11 11.07 10.33
CA GLY A 17 8.33 10.04 11.01
C GLY A 17 8.90 9.66 12.39
N PRO A 18 8.15 8.91 13.20
CA PRO A 18 8.53 8.66 14.59
C PRO A 18 9.50 7.47 14.67
N GLY A 19 10.78 7.72 14.95
CA GLY A 19 11.72 6.63 15.25
C GLY A 19 13.21 7.00 15.26
N PHE A 20 13.75 7.14 16.47
CA PHE A 20 15.15 6.98 16.92
C PHE A 20 16.23 8.05 16.65
N ALA A 21 16.50 8.78 17.74
CA ALA A 21 17.79 9.13 18.38
C ALA A 21 19.12 8.94 17.63
N THR A 22 19.98 9.96 17.69
CA THR A 22 21.37 9.87 18.19
C THR A 22 21.94 11.26 18.51
N GLU A 23 22.66 11.32 19.63
CA GLU A 23 23.85 12.15 19.89
C GLU A 23 23.84 13.66 19.63
N ALA A 24 23.73 14.42 20.72
CA ALA A 24 24.46 15.69 20.87
C ALA A 24 24.94 15.86 22.31
N LEU A 25 26.00 15.12 22.67
CA LEU A 25 26.92 15.54 23.70
C LEU A 25 27.77 16.69 23.16
N SER A 26 27.73 17.83 23.84
CA SER A 26 28.90 18.65 24.22
C SER A 26 28.55 20.12 24.24
N ARG A 27 28.26 20.67 25.43
CA ARG A 27 28.68 22.01 25.86
C ARG A 27 28.80 22.04 27.39
N ARG A 28 29.81 21.34 27.94
CA ARG A 28 30.39 21.74 29.23
C ARG A 28 31.11 23.06 29.00
N LYS A 29 30.48 24.15 29.41
CA LYS A 29 31.12 25.46 29.48
C LYS A 29 31.90 25.52 30.79
N VAL A 30 33.19 25.21 30.71
CA VAL A 30 34.18 25.64 31.71
C VAL A 30 34.50 27.10 31.39
N ASN A 31 34.22 27.99 32.34
CA ASN A 31 34.83 29.31 32.52
C ASN A 31 34.68 29.58 34.02
N ALA A 32 35.72 29.37 34.85
CA ALA A 32 36.78 30.34 35.13
C ALA A 32 36.21 31.74 35.41
N GLY A 33 36.04 32.06 36.69
CA GLY A 33 35.66 33.41 37.12
C GLY A 33 35.35 33.54 38.61
N ALA A 34 36.26 34.19 39.32
CA ALA A 34 36.02 35.04 40.50
C ALA A 34 35.69 34.37 41.86
N THR A 35 36.77 34.14 42.60
CA THR A 35 36.97 34.64 43.96
C THR A 35 35.98 35.72 44.43
N ARG A 36 35.10 35.38 45.38
CA ARG A 36 34.60 36.31 46.41
C ARG A 36 34.07 35.52 47.60
N GLY A 37 34.79 35.63 48.73
CA GLY A 37 34.63 34.79 49.91
C GLY A 37 33.35 35.02 50.71
N PRO A 38 33.10 34.15 51.72
CA PRO A 38 31.99 34.32 52.64
C PRO A 38 32.31 35.48 53.60
N ARG A 39 31.70 36.64 53.33
CA ARG A 39 31.57 37.71 54.32
C ARG A 39 30.66 37.25 55.45
N GLY A 40 31.22 37.27 56.66
CA GLY A 40 30.55 37.87 57.81
C GLY A 40 29.57 37.00 58.58
N ARG A 41 30.10 36.06 59.37
CA ARG A 41 29.56 35.86 60.72
C ARG A 41 30.70 36.05 61.71
N ALA A 42 30.70 37.24 62.32
CA ALA A 42 31.55 37.57 63.45
C ALA A 42 31.16 36.67 64.63
N ALA A 43 31.96 35.64 64.88
CA ALA A 43 32.01 35.02 66.19
C ALA A 43 32.74 36.02 67.11
N LYS A 44 32.00 36.57 68.08
CA LYS A 44 32.56 37.34 69.18
C LYS A 44 33.51 36.45 69.97
N THR A 45 34.80 36.54 69.73
CA THR A 45 35.83 36.07 70.67
C THR A 45 35.89 37.06 71.83
N ARG A 46 35.24 36.73 72.93
CA ARG A 46 35.62 37.28 74.24
C ARG A 46 36.97 36.67 74.59
N ALA A 47 38.04 37.40 74.37
CA ALA A 47 39.34 37.10 74.97
C ALA A 47 39.20 37.26 76.48
N ALA A 48 39.10 36.14 77.20
CA ALA A 48 39.47 36.08 78.59
C ALA A 48 41.01 36.04 78.67
N PRO A 49 41.64 36.73 79.64
CA PRO A 49 43.08 36.66 79.80
C PRO A 49 43.46 35.21 80.12
N ALA A 50 44.34 34.63 79.30
CA ALA A 50 44.91 33.32 79.53
C ALA A 50 45.61 33.36 80.90
N THR A 51 45.10 32.56 81.83
CA THR A 51 45.80 32.20 83.06
C THR A 51 47.15 31.58 82.68
N PRO A 52 48.26 31.94 83.35
CA PRO A 52 49.62 31.54 82.95
C PRO A 52 49.91 30.03 82.94
N GLY A 53 48.95 29.16 83.34
CA GLY A 53 49.05 27.70 83.20
C GLY A 53 48.39 27.09 81.96
N CYS A 54 47.63 27.85 81.15
CA CYS A 54 46.93 27.30 79.98
C CYS A 54 47.80 27.23 78.71
N LEU A 55 48.90 28.00 78.64
CA LEU A 55 49.83 27.90 77.51
C LEU A 55 50.70 26.64 77.61
N GLU A 56 51.06 26.22 78.83
CA GLU A 56 51.79 24.96 79.03
C GLU A 56 50.94 23.75 78.64
N ALA A 57 49.65 23.73 78.98
CA ALA A 57 48.74 22.64 78.59
C ALA A 57 48.51 22.55 77.08
N LEU A 58 48.44 23.70 76.37
CA LEU A 58 48.32 23.73 74.92
C LEU A 58 49.63 23.38 74.21
N GLU A 59 50.78 23.78 74.77
CA GLU A 59 52.09 23.33 74.29
C GLU A 59 52.30 21.84 74.51
N GLU A 60 51.79 21.29 75.61
CA GLU A 60 51.85 19.87 75.92
C GLU A 60 50.91 19.06 75.01
N GLU A 61 49.69 19.55 74.74
CA GLU A 61 48.81 18.98 73.69
C GLU A 61 49.43 19.06 72.29
N ALA A 62 50.08 20.17 71.94
CA ALA A 62 50.75 20.30 70.65
C ALA A 62 51.98 19.38 70.53
N ARG A 63 52.74 19.19 71.62
CA ARG A 63 53.84 18.21 71.68
C ARG A 63 53.32 16.78 71.63
N GLN A 64 52.20 16.49 72.29
CA GLN A 64 51.57 15.17 72.26
C GLN A 64 51.03 14.85 70.86
N GLN A 65 50.35 15.80 70.20
CA GLN A 65 49.89 15.63 68.81
C GLN A 65 51.06 15.50 67.82
N ALA A 66 52.14 16.24 68.01
CA ALA A 66 53.35 16.07 67.20
C ALA A 66 54.04 14.72 67.45
N ALA A 67 54.05 14.23 68.69
CA ALA A 67 54.56 12.92 69.04
C ALA A 67 53.67 11.79 68.48
N ASP A 68 52.35 11.94 68.53
CA ASP A 68 51.39 10.98 67.99
C ASP A 68 51.46 10.94 66.45
N LEU A 69 51.63 12.09 65.78
CA LEU A 69 51.86 12.15 64.33
C LEU A 69 53.22 11.57 63.92
N ALA A 70 54.27 11.80 64.72
CA ALA A 70 55.58 11.19 64.52
C ALA A 70 55.57 9.67 64.78
N ALA A 71 54.73 9.20 65.70
CA ALA A 71 54.50 7.78 65.96
C ALA A 71 53.66 7.11 64.86
N PHE A 72 52.77 7.86 64.20
CA PHE A 72 52.00 7.39 63.04
C PHE A 72 52.82 7.41 61.74
N SER A 73 53.85 8.26 61.66
CA SER A 73 54.82 8.29 60.57
C SER A 73 56.03 7.39 60.87
N THR A 74 55.81 6.13 61.23
CA THR A 74 56.86 5.14 60.99
C THR A 74 57.09 5.09 59.48
N PRO A 75 58.29 5.38 58.97
CA PRO A 75 58.57 5.16 57.56
C PRO A 75 58.36 3.67 57.33
N ALA A 76 57.32 3.32 56.56
CA ALA A 76 57.26 2.01 55.95
C ALA A 76 58.65 1.77 55.35
N SER A 77 59.29 0.65 55.69
CA SER A 77 60.67 0.46 55.27
C SER A 77 60.74 0.65 53.75
N ALA A 78 61.84 1.14 53.18
CA ALA A 78 61.94 1.32 51.72
C ALA A 78 61.58 0.04 50.93
N ALA A 79 61.66 -1.14 51.58
CA ALA A 79 61.18 -2.40 51.05
C ALA A 79 59.64 -2.53 50.99
N GLU A 80 58.89 -2.00 51.95
CA GLU A 80 57.42 -1.97 51.94
C GLU A 80 56.89 -0.97 50.91
N GLU A 81 57.52 0.19 50.77
CA GLU A 81 57.19 1.14 49.69
C GLU A 81 57.48 0.55 48.30
N ALA A 82 58.62 -0.14 48.14
CA ALA A 82 58.94 -0.84 46.91
C ALA A 82 57.97 -1.99 46.60
N ALA A 83 57.55 -2.75 47.61
CA ALA A 83 56.55 -3.81 47.46
C ALA A 83 55.17 -3.23 47.10
N ALA A 84 54.76 -2.12 47.71
CA ALA A 84 53.52 -1.43 47.37
C ALA A 84 53.55 -0.85 45.94
N ALA A 85 54.68 -0.29 45.51
CA ALA A 85 54.86 0.21 44.16
C ALA A 85 54.84 -0.92 43.11
N ALA A 86 55.45 -2.07 43.41
CA ALA A 86 55.41 -3.25 42.55
C ALA A 86 54.00 -3.83 42.42
N ALA A 87 53.27 -3.97 43.54
CA ALA A 87 51.87 -4.42 43.55
C ALA A 87 50.96 -3.44 42.78
N TRP A 88 51.22 -2.14 42.88
CA TRP A 88 50.49 -1.13 42.11
C TRP A 88 50.79 -1.22 40.61
N GLN A 89 52.03 -1.46 40.21
CA GLN A 89 52.38 -1.69 38.79
C GLN A 89 51.74 -2.96 38.22
N GLU A 90 51.72 -4.05 38.98
CA GLU A 90 51.04 -5.29 38.58
C GLU A 90 49.54 -5.06 38.40
N GLN A 91 48.90 -4.37 39.36
CA GLN A 91 47.48 -4.01 39.28
C GLN A 91 47.18 -3.11 38.07
N GLN A 92 48.07 -2.17 37.73
CA GLN A 92 47.92 -1.35 36.53
C GLN A 92 48.01 -2.21 35.25
N GLY A 93 48.94 -3.16 35.19
CA GLY A 93 49.05 -4.11 34.08
C GLY A 93 47.78 -4.92 33.85
N ASP A 94 47.19 -5.45 34.92
CA ASP A 94 45.92 -6.21 34.85
C ASP A 94 44.76 -5.34 34.38
N THR A 95 44.69 -4.07 34.82
CA THR A 95 43.62 -3.17 34.38
C THR A 95 43.73 -2.80 32.90
N VAL A 96 44.95 -2.61 32.38
CA VAL A 96 45.18 -2.36 30.95
C VAL A 96 44.81 -3.59 30.13
N ALA A 97 45.23 -4.79 30.55
CA ALA A 97 44.87 -6.03 29.88
C ALA A 97 43.34 -6.27 29.86
N ALA A 98 42.66 -5.97 30.97
CA ALA A 98 41.19 -6.05 31.04
C ALA A 98 40.49 -5.03 30.12
N PHE A 99 41.04 -3.81 30.02
CA PHE A 99 40.54 -2.79 29.11
C PHE A 99 40.72 -3.22 27.64
N ASP A 100 41.90 -3.71 27.27
CA ASP A 100 42.18 -4.18 25.91
C ASP A 100 41.26 -5.35 25.53
N ALA A 101 41.07 -6.32 26.44
CA ALA A 101 40.12 -7.42 26.24
C ALA A 101 38.66 -6.92 26.07
N SER A 102 38.27 -5.87 26.80
CA SER A 102 36.95 -5.25 26.66
C SER A 102 36.80 -4.56 25.30
N THR A 103 37.81 -3.81 24.84
CA THR A 103 37.77 -3.16 23.51
C THR A 103 37.74 -4.16 22.36
N GLU A 104 38.48 -5.27 22.48
CA GLU A 104 38.39 -6.37 21.51
C GLU A 104 36.99 -7.00 21.49
N GLN A 105 36.39 -7.19 22.67
CA GLN A 105 35.04 -7.73 22.76
C GLN A 105 34.02 -6.79 22.12
N GLU A 106 34.17 -5.48 22.31
CA GLU A 106 33.33 -4.47 21.64
C GLU A 106 33.54 -4.48 20.12
N ALA A 107 34.78 -4.59 19.65
CA ALA A 107 35.06 -4.70 18.22
C ALA A 107 34.42 -5.96 17.60
N ARG A 108 34.46 -7.10 18.31
CA ARG A 108 33.77 -8.33 17.87
C ARG A 108 32.25 -8.15 17.83
N ARG A 109 31.66 -7.53 18.85
CA ARG A 109 30.22 -7.22 18.88
C ARG A 109 29.82 -6.29 17.74
N ARG A 110 30.64 -5.30 17.41
CA ARG A 110 30.41 -4.39 16.30
C ARG A 110 30.43 -5.12 14.95
N ARG A 111 31.45 -5.94 14.69
CA ARG A 111 31.51 -6.76 13.46
C ARG A 111 30.31 -7.68 13.33
N TYR A 112 29.91 -8.34 14.43
CA TYR A 112 28.73 -9.21 14.42
C TYR A 112 27.42 -8.45 14.12
N ARG A 113 27.27 -7.22 14.63
CA ARG A 113 26.12 -6.36 14.28
C ARG A 113 26.15 -5.96 12.81
N GLU A 114 27.30 -5.54 12.31
CA GLU A 114 27.48 -5.17 10.90
C GLU A 114 27.18 -6.37 9.96
N GLU A 115 27.62 -7.58 10.30
CA GLU A 115 27.29 -8.81 9.56
C GLU A 115 25.78 -9.12 9.57
N ILE A 116 25.11 -8.96 10.72
CA ILE A 116 23.66 -9.14 10.82
C ILE A 116 22.93 -8.11 9.95
N GLU A 117 23.32 -6.83 10.05
CA GLU A 117 22.71 -5.75 9.26
C GLU A 117 22.90 -5.96 7.76
N GLN A 118 24.07 -6.43 7.33
CA GLN A 118 24.33 -6.81 5.94
C GLN A 118 23.42 -7.94 5.48
N ARG A 119 23.29 -9.02 6.27
CA ARG A 119 22.38 -10.14 5.93
C ARG A 119 20.92 -9.67 5.82
N TRP A 120 20.45 -8.81 6.72
CA TRP A 120 19.11 -8.24 6.63
C TRP A 120 18.94 -7.28 5.44
N ALA A 121 19.99 -6.55 5.05
CA ALA A 121 19.95 -5.72 3.86
C ALA A 121 19.85 -6.57 2.58
N GLU A 122 20.65 -7.64 2.48
CA GLU A 122 20.61 -8.60 1.38
C GLU A 122 19.26 -9.30 1.28
N GLU A 123 18.72 -9.79 2.40
CA GLU A 123 17.41 -10.45 2.44
C GLU A 123 16.29 -9.49 2.02
N ARG A 124 16.30 -8.24 2.50
CA ARG A 124 15.32 -7.22 2.05
C ARG A 124 15.46 -6.91 0.58
N GLN A 125 16.68 -6.88 0.05
CA GLN A 125 16.90 -6.66 -1.38
C GLN A 125 16.37 -7.84 -2.20
N ARG A 126 16.68 -9.07 -1.79
CA ARG A 126 16.14 -10.28 -2.40
C ARG A 126 14.62 -10.29 -2.42
N GLN A 127 13.97 -9.94 -1.31
CA GLN A 127 12.51 -9.86 -1.23
C GLN A 127 11.93 -8.79 -2.17
N ARG A 128 12.62 -7.66 -2.36
CA ARG A 128 12.21 -6.64 -3.34
C ARG A 128 12.31 -7.18 -4.76
N ASP A 129 13.40 -7.86 -5.08
CA ASP A 129 13.65 -8.42 -6.41
C ASP A 129 12.63 -9.54 -6.72
N GLU A 130 12.35 -10.41 -5.75
CA GLU A 130 11.29 -11.44 -5.86
C GLU A 130 9.90 -10.81 -6.08
N ARG A 131 9.57 -9.74 -5.35
CA ARG A 131 8.31 -9.01 -5.55
C ARG A 131 8.24 -8.33 -6.91
N GLN A 132 9.34 -7.76 -7.40
CA GLN A 132 9.41 -7.17 -8.73
C GLN A 132 9.25 -8.24 -9.82
N ALA A 133 9.88 -9.41 -9.66
CA ALA A 133 9.73 -10.52 -10.59
C ALA A 133 8.27 -10.99 -10.69
N LEU A 134 7.59 -11.17 -9.54
CA LEU A 134 6.16 -11.53 -9.52
C LEU A 134 5.28 -10.46 -10.15
N TYR A 135 5.62 -9.18 -9.99
CA TYR A 135 4.89 -8.09 -10.63
C TYR A 135 5.02 -8.14 -12.16
N LEU A 136 6.23 -8.36 -12.67
CA LEU A 136 6.49 -8.49 -14.10
C LEU A 136 5.79 -9.72 -14.69
N GLU A 137 5.87 -10.87 -14.02
CA GLU A 137 5.15 -12.09 -14.45
C GLU A 137 3.63 -11.86 -14.52
N ARG A 138 3.06 -11.19 -13.51
CA ARG A 138 1.64 -10.85 -13.51
C ARG A 138 1.28 -9.88 -14.62
N ARG A 139 2.13 -8.89 -14.90
CA ARG A 139 1.95 -7.95 -16.01
C ARG A 139 1.93 -8.70 -17.35
N ASP A 140 2.92 -9.55 -17.60
CA ASP A 140 3.01 -10.34 -18.83
C ASP A 140 1.82 -11.28 -19.01
N SER A 141 1.32 -11.88 -17.92
CA SER A 141 0.09 -12.68 -17.92
C SER A 141 -1.15 -11.87 -18.31
N ILE A 142 -1.26 -10.62 -17.86
CA ILE A 142 -2.37 -9.73 -18.23
C ILE A 142 -2.24 -9.31 -19.69
N GLU A 143 -1.03 -8.96 -20.14
CA GLU A 143 -0.78 -8.60 -21.54
C GLU A 143 -1.08 -9.76 -22.49
N ARG A 144 -0.70 -10.99 -22.13
CA ARG A 144 -1.02 -12.20 -22.90
C ARG A 144 -2.53 -12.40 -23.04
N ARG A 145 -3.27 -12.38 -21.92
CA ARG A 145 -4.74 -12.52 -21.95
C ARG A 145 -5.43 -11.41 -22.75
N ARG A 146 -4.88 -10.18 -22.73
CA ARG A 146 -5.37 -9.10 -23.58
C ARG A 146 -5.16 -9.39 -25.06
N ARG A 147 -3.99 -9.90 -25.45
CA ARG A 147 -3.73 -10.30 -26.85
C ARG A 147 -4.66 -11.42 -27.29
N GLU A 148 -4.77 -12.48 -26.49
CA GLU A 148 -5.69 -13.60 -26.75
C GLU A 148 -7.15 -13.13 -26.88
N SER A 149 -7.58 -12.19 -26.04
CA SER A 149 -8.93 -11.61 -26.13
C SER A 149 -9.14 -10.79 -27.40
N ILE A 150 -8.14 -10.02 -27.83
CA ILE A 150 -8.20 -9.23 -29.07
C ILE A 150 -8.23 -10.18 -30.27
N GLU A 151 -7.38 -11.19 -30.30
CA GLU A 151 -7.35 -12.21 -31.36
C GLU A 151 -8.69 -12.95 -31.45
N HIS A 152 -9.28 -13.34 -30.32
CA HIS A 152 -10.60 -13.95 -30.30
C HIS A 152 -11.69 -13.01 -30.83
N GLN A 153 -11.69 -11.73 -30.44
CA GLN A 153 -12.64 -10.75 -30.99
C GLN A 153 -12.47 -10.55 -32.50
N GLN A 154 -11.23 -10.54 -33.00
CA GLN A 154 -10.95 -10.46 -34.43
C GLN A 154 -11.45 -11.71 -35.18
N GLN A 155 -11.33 -12.89 -34.58
CA GLN A 155 -11.87 -14.13 -35.16
C GLN A 155 -13.40 -14.10 -35.21
N VAL A 156 -14.07 -13.73 -34.12
CA VAL A 156 -15.54 -13.63 -34.06
C VAL A 156 -16.04 -12.63 -35.10
N THR A 157 -15.46 -11.44 -35.15
CA THR A 157 -15.87 -10.41 -36.14
C THR A 157 -15.59 -10.84 -37.58
N ALA A 158 -14.50 -11.58 -37.84
CA ALA A 158 -14.22 -12.14 -39.16
C ALA A 158 -15.21 -13.26 -39.54
N GLU A 159 -15.60 -14.11 -38.60
CA GLU A 159 -16.60 -15.16 -38.80
C GLU A 159 -17.99 -14.57 -39.05
N GLU A 160 -18.42 -13.59 -38.25
CA GLU A 160 -19.68 -12.86 -38.48
C GLU A 160 -19.70 -12.21 -39.86
N ARG A 161 -18.59 -11.59 -40.28
CA ARG A 161 -18.48 -11.01 -41.62
C ARG A 161 -18.62 -12.08 -42.71
N ARG A 162 -17.96 -13.23 -42.57
CA ARG A 162 -18.09 -14.36 -43.51
C ARG A 162 -19.51 -14.90 -43.56
N GLN A 163 -20.18 -15.01 -42.42
CA GLN A 163 -21.58 -15.44 -42.34
C GLN A 163 -22.52 -14.46 -43.03
N ARG A 164 -22.31 -13.15 -42.82
CA ARG A 164 -23.07 -12.08 -43.51
C ARG A 164 -22.84 -12.12 -45.02
N GLU A 165 -21.59 -12.25 -45.47
CA GLU A 165 -21.25 -12.35 -46.89
C GLU A 165 -21.86 -13.62 -47.53
N ALA A 166 -21.84 -14.76 -46.83
CA ALA A 166 -22.48 -15.99 -47.29
C ALA A 166 -24.01 -15.87 -47.36
N ALA A 167 -24.63 -15.25 -46.34
CA ALA A 167 -26.08 -15.02 -46.31
C ALA A 167 -26.53 -14.09 -47.45
N LEU A 168 -25.79 -13.01 -47.69
CA LEU A 168 -26.04 -12.12 -48.83
C LEU A 168 -25.91 -12.89 -50.15
N THR A 169 -24.82 -13.66 -50.33
CA THR A 169 -24.63 -14.47 -51.54
C THR A 169 -25.80 -15.44 -51.78
N ALA A 170 -26.30 -16.08 -50.72
CA ALA A 170 -27.47 -16.96 -50.81
C ALA A 170 -28.79 -16.21 -51.13
N LEU A 171 -28.96 -14.98 -50.64
CA LEU A 171 -30.10 -14.14 -51.00
C LEU A 171 -30.05 -13.72 -52.47
N TRP A 172 -28.87 -13.28 -52.95
CA TRP A 172 -28.67 -12.94 -54.36
C TRP A 172 -28.88 -14.14 -55.28
N GLY A 173 -28.43 -15.33 -54.89
CA GLY A 173 -28.71 -16.58 -55.61
C GLY A 173 -30.21 -16.86 -55.74
N ARG A 174 -30.96 -16.77 -54.63
CA ARG A 174 -32.43 -16.95 -54.64
C ARG A 174 -33.14 -15.91 -55.49
N ARG A 175 -32.72 -14.64 -55.46
CA ARG A 175 -33.32 -13.59 -56.31
C ARG A 175 -33.03 -13.84 -57.79
N ALA A 176 -31.84 -14.32 -58.13
CA ALA A 176 -31.51 -14.67 -59.51
C ALA A 176 -32.37 -15.84 -60.03
N GLU A 177 -32.60 -16.86 -59.21
CA GLU A 177 -33.51 -17.97 -59.52
C GLU A 177 -34.96 -17.50 -59.71
N GLN A 178 -35.43 -16.61 -58.83
CA GLN A 178 -36.76 -16.00 -58.97
C GLN A 178 -36.90 -15.21 -60.27
N LEU A 179 -35.92 -14.36 -60.59
CA LEU A 179 -35.92 -13.57 -61.83
C LEU A 179 -35.88 -14.46 -63.07
N ALA A 180 -35.16 -15.58 -63.04
CA ALA A 180 -35.16 -16.56 -64.12
C ALA A 180 -36.55 -17.20 -64.30
N ALA A 181 -37.19 -17.59 -63.20
CA ALA A 181 -38.54 -18.14 -63.23
C ALA A 181 -39.60 -17.11 -63.70
N GLU A 182 -39.49 -15.85 -63.27
CA GLU A 182 -40.34 -14.74 -63.74
C GLU A 182 -40.17 -14.52 -65.25
N ALA A 183 -38.93 -14.57 -65.76
CA ALA A 183 -38.65 -14.44 -67.19
C ALA A 183 -39.22 -15.61 -68.02
N ASP A 184 -39.08 -16.85 -67.54
CA ASP A 184 -39.65 -18.04 -68.19
C ASP A 184 -41.19 -17.99 -68.21
N ALA A 185 -41.81 -17.54 -67.11
CA ALA A 185 -43.26 -17.36 -67.02
C ALA A 185 -43.76 -16.27 -68.00
N LEU A 186 -43.04 -15.16 -68.11
CA LEU A 186 -43.36 -14.09 -69.06
C LEU A 186 -43.20 -14.57 -70.52
N ALA A 187 -42.16 -15.33 -70.82
CA ALA A 187 -41.97 -15.93 -72.15
C ALA A 187 -43.10 -16.91 -72.51
N ALA A 188 -43.56 -17.71 -71.55
CA ALA A 188 -44.72 -18.60 -71.74
C ALA A 188 -46.01 -17.80 -72.00
N ALA A 189 -46.27 -16.75 -71.21
CA ALA A 189 -47.43 -15.88 -71.40
C ALA A 189 -47.42 -15.18 -72.77
N MET A 190 -46.26 -14.76 -73.26
CA MET A 190 -46.13 -14.18 -74.60
C MET A 190 -46.41 -15.17 -75.73
N MET A 191 -46.19 -16.47 -75.53
CA MET A 191 -46.53 -17.50 -76.54
C MET A 191 -48.01 -17.93 -76.51
N GLU A 192 -48.69 -17.79 -75.37
CA GLU A 192 -50.12 -18.10 -75.23
C GLU A 192 -51.03 -16.91 -75.56
N ALA A 193 -50.48 -15.69 -75.72
CA ALA A 193 -51.24 -14.52 -76.12
C ALA A 193 -51.85 -14.73 -77.53
N PRO A 194 -53.19 -14.72 -77.68
CA PRO A 194 -53.83 -14.86 -78.99
C PRO A 194 -53.46 -13.65 -79.86
N THR A 195 -52.96 -13.92 -81.06
CA THR A 195 -52.58 -12.93 -82.08
C THR A 195 -53.76 -12.24 -82.77
N ASP A 196 -54.95 -12.25 -82.15
CA ASP A 196 -56.12 -11.56 -82.68
C ASP A 196 -56.05 -10.07 -82.31
N VAL A 197 -55.09 -9.39 -82.94
CA VAL A 197 -55.11 -7.93 -83.08
C VAL A 197 -56.03 -7.65 -84.25
N GLU A 198 -57.32 -7.42 -83.97
CA GLU A 198 -58.19 -6.75 -84.93
C GLU A 198 -57.66 -5.33 -85.16
N GLU A 199 -57.34 -5.02 -86.42
CA GLU A 199 -57.08 -3.66 -86.90
C GLU A 199 -58.34 -2.81 -86.69
N GLU A 200 -58.45 -2.09 -85.58
CA GLU A 200 -59.42 -1.00 -85.45
C GLU A 200 -58.72 0.36 -85.33
N ALA A 201 -58.81 1.09 -86.46
CA ALA A 201 -59.14 2.50 -86.63
C ALA A 201 -58.34 3.63 -85.91
N PRO A 202 -58.15 4.78 -86.58
CA PRO A 202 -57.45 5.94 -86.02
C PRO A 202 -58.31 6.59 -84.93
N MET A 203 -57.81 6.58 -83.70
CA MET A 203 -58.43 7.27 -82.57
C MET A 203 -57.95 8.73 -82.55
N GLU A 204 -58.93 9.63 -82.44
CA GLU A 204 -58.82 11.08 -82.50
C GLU A 204 -57.89 11.66 -81.41
N GLU A 205 -57.20 12.75 -81.74
CA GLU A 205 -56.55 13.66 -80.79
C GLU A 205 -57.63 14.27 -79.89
N GLU A 206 -57.85 13.69 -78.71
CA GLU A 206 -58.58 14.34 -77.63
C GLU A 206 -57.55 14.96 -76.67
N GLU A 207 -57.41 16.28 -76.76
CA GLU A 207 -56.69 17.11 -75.79
C GLU A 207 -57.35 16.91 -74.41
N ALA A 208 -56.78 16.03 -73.60
CA ALA A 208 -57.10 15.94 -72.19
C ALA A 208 -56.46 17.15 -71.48
N GLU A 209 -57.28 18.17 -71.24
CA GLU A 209 -57.00 19.21 -70.26
C GLU A 209 -56.57 18.56 -68.94
N ALA A 210 -55.42 19.02 -68.43
CA ALA A 210 -54.96 18.68 -67.10
C ALA A 210 -55.91 19.31 -66.08
N GLU A 211 -56.94 18.57 -65.68
CA GLU A 211 -57.73 18.87 -64.49
C GLU A 211 -56.82 18.63 -63.27
N GLU A 212 -56.43 19.73 -62.61
CA GLU A 212 -55.83 19.71 -61.29
C GLU A 212 -56.82 19.03 -60.34
N THR A 213 -56.64 17.74 -60.08
CA THR A 213 -57.28 17.07 -58.96
C THR A 213 -56.67 17.65 -57.68
N GLU A 214 -57.37 18.60 -57.06
CA GLU A 214 -57.29 18.84 -55.62
C GLU A 214 -57.50 17.48 -54.94
N VAL A 215 -56.42 16.94 -54.38
CA VAL A 215 -56.49 15.83 -53.43
C VAL A 215 -57.12 16.42 -52.18
N GLU A 216 -58.42 16.23 -52.03
CA GLU A 216 -59.07 16.39 -50.73
C GLU A 216 -58.43 15.36 -49.79
N ASP A 217 -57.81 15.88 -48.73
CA ASP A 217 -57.36 15.12 -47.56
C ASP A 217 -58.60 14.49 -46.89
N ASP A 218 -59.06 13.36 -47.41
CA ASP A 218 -59.99 12.49 -46.69
C ASP A 218 -59.19 11.67 -45.68
N ASP A 219 -59.34 12.11 -44.43
CA ASP A 219 -59.05 11.39 -43.20
C ASP A 219 -59.68 9.97 -43.19
N ASP A 220 -59.09 9.09 -42.38
CA ASP A 220 -59.71 7.89 -41.77
C ASP A 220 -59.56 6.49 -42.42
N ASP A 221 -58.39 6.15 -42.97
CA ASP A 221 -57.93 4.75 -42.93
C ASP A 221 -56.87 4.60 -41.83
N GLU A 222 -57.35 4.38 -40.59
CA GLU A 222 -56.57 3.83 -39.48
C GLU A 222 -55.96 2.49 -39.92
N PHE A 223 -54.78 2.54 -40.51
CA PHE A 223 -53.93 1.37 -40.68
C PHE A 223 -53.55 0.89 -39.28
N ASP A 224 -54.21 -0.20 -38.86
CA ASP A 224 -54.02 -0.82 -37.57
C ASP A 224 -52.62 -1.46 -37.47
N TRP A 225 -51.65 -0.64 -37.05
CA TRP A 225 -50.30 -1.05 -36.68
C TRP A 225 -50.24 -1.77 -35.31
N SER A 226 -51.37 -2.14 -34.70
CA SER A 226 -51.39 -2.67 -33.32
C SER A 226 -50.78 -4.06 -33.12
N ASP A 227 -50.31 -4.72 -34.18
CA ASP A 227 -49.67 -6.05 -34.10
C ASP A 227 -48.14 -6.04 -34.29
N ASP A 228 -47.47 -4.89 -34.39
CA ASP A 228 -46.02 -4.81 -34.20
C ASP A 228 -45.72 -4.39 -32.76
N ASP A 229 -45.69 -5.38 -31.85
CA ASP A 229 -45.22 -5.33 -30.46
C ASP A 229 -43.71 -4.98 -30.38
N GLY A 230 -43.26 -3.98 -31.14
CA GLY A 230 -42.00 -3.31 -30.88
C GLY A 230 -42.08 -2.67 -29.50
N PRO A 231 -41.07 -2.85 -28.63
CA PRO A 231 -41.11 -2.31 -27.27
C PRO A 231 -41.38 -0.81 -27.34
N HIS A 232 -42.48 -0.38 -26.71
CA HIS A 232 -42.91 1.01 -26.71
C HIS A 232 -41.71 1.90 -26.33
N PRO A 233 -41.48 3.04 -27.02
CA PRO A 233 -40.34 3.91 -26.73
C PRO A 233 -40.29 4.34 -25.26
N ASP A 234 -41.45 4.43 -24.59
CA ASP A 234 -41.57 4.70 -23.16
C ASP A 234 -41.07 3.54 -22.28
N GLU A 235 -41.27 2.28 -22.67
CA GLU A 235 -40.71 1.13 -21.95
C GLU A 235 -39.18 1.07 -22.08
N THR A 236 -38.63 1.44 -23.22
CA THR A 236 -37.17 1.51 -23.41
C THR A 236 -36.55 2.64 -22.59
N ALA A 237 -37.26 3.78 -22.44
CA ALA A 237 -36.81 4.89 -21.61
C ALA A 237 -36.85 4.54 -20.12
N ASP A 238 -37.89 3.84 -19.66
CA ASP A 238 -38.00 3.39 -18.27
C ASP A 238 -37.01 2.26 -17.93
N GLN A 239 -36.73 1.36 -18.88
CA GLN A 239 -35.64 0.37 -18.73
C GLN A 239 -34.26 1.04 -18.65
N GLN A 240 -34.01 2.07 -19.46
CA GLN A 240 -32.75 2.84 -19.39
C GLN A 240 -32.64 3.61 -18.07
N ARG A 241 -33.73 4.21 -17.57
CA ARG A 241 -33.75 4.87 -16.26
C ARG A 241 -33.49 3.88 -15.13
N ALA A 242 -34.13 2.71 -15.14
CA ALA A 242 -33.92 1.66 -14.16
C ALA A 242 -32.46 1.15 -14.15
N LEU A 243 -31.84 1.04 -15.32
CA LEU A 243 -30.42 0.68 -15.43
C LEU A 243 -29.51 1.76 -14.83
N VAL A 244 -29.76 3.04 -15.12
CA VAL A 244 -28.98 4.15 -14.54
C VAL A 244 -29.12 4.18 -13.02
N GLU A 245 -30.33 4.04 -12.48
CA GLU A 245 -30.56 3.96 -11.03
C GLU A 245 -29.86 2.75 -10.39
N SER A 246 -29.80 1.62 -11.11
CA SER A 246 -29.07 0.42 -10.65
C SER A 246 -27.56 0.67 -10.56
N PHE A 247 -26.97 1.37 -11.53
CA PHE A 247 -25.55 1.72 -11.51
C PHE A 247 -25.22 2.76 -10.44
N GLU A 248 -26.09 3.74 -10.24
CA GLU A 248 -25.91 4.75 -9.20
C GLU A 248 -26.02 4.14 -7.80
N SER A 249 -26.98 3.23 -7.58
CA SER A 249 -27.13 2.53 -6.32
C SER A 249 -25.98 1.55 -6.04
N GLU A 250 -25.47 0.85 -7.05
CA GLU A 250 -24.29 0.00 -6.92
C GLU A 250 -23.04 0.83 -6.60
N LYS A 251 -22.84 1.95 -7.30
CA LYS A 251 -21.72 2.87 -7.01
C LYS A 251 -21.78 3.41 -5.59
N LYS A 252 -22.97 3.80 -5.12
CA LYS A 252 -23.17 4.26 -3.73
C LYS A 252 -22.84 3.17 -2.71
N LEU A 253 -23.22 1.92 -2.97
CA LEU A 253 -22.85 0.77 -2.14
C LEU A 253 -21.34 0.51 -2.11
N GLN A 254 -20.65 0.68 -3.24
CA GLN A 254 -19.20 0.55 -3.33
C GLN A 254 -18.49 1.68 -2.56
N ASP A 255 -18.96 2.92 -2.70
CA ASP A 255 -18.42 4.07 -1.98
C ASP A 255 -18.64 3.94 -0.46
N ASP A 256 -19.82 3.47 -0.02
CA ASP A 256 -20.11 3.19 1.39
C ASP A 256 -19.24 2.04 1.94
N ALA A 257 -19.00 1.00 1.14
CA ALA A 257 -18.12 -0.11 1.52
C ALA A 257 -16.67 0.37 1.67
N ARG A 258 -16.19 1.20 0.74
CA ARG A 258 -14.86 1.80 0.78
C ARG A 258 -14.70 2.75 1.96
N ALA A 259 -15.70 3.57 2.25
CA ALA A 259 -15.71 4.46 3.42
C ALA A 259 -15.63 3.68 4.74
N ARG A 260 -16.33 2.54 4.86
CA ARG A 260 -16.24 1.65 6.03
C ARG A 260 -14.86 1.00 6.15
N GLU A 261 -14.27 0.56 5.05
CA GLU A 261 -12.93 0.00 5.04
C GLU A 261 -11.87 1.03 5.46
N GLU A 262 -11.95 2.25 4.92
CA GLU A 262 -11.08 3.36 5.31
C GLU A 262 -11.24 3.73 6.79
N ALA A 263 -12.47 3.75 7.32
CA ALA A 263 -12.71 3.97 8.74
C ALA A 263 -12.11 2.86 9.62
N HIS A 264 -12.18 1.59 9.18
CA HIS A 264 -11.55 0.47 9.87
C HIS A 264 -10.02 0.58 9.87
N ILE A 265 -9.41 0.96 8.75
CA ILE A 265 -7.97 1.16 8.64
C ILE A 265 -7.52 2.31 9.54
N ARG A 266 -8.21 3.46 9.52
CA ARG A 266 -7.90 4.60 10.40
C ARG A 266 -7.97 4.22 11.88
N ARG A 267 -9.00 3.48 12.28
CA ARG A 267 -9.14 3.01 13.68
C ARG A 267 -8.04 2.03 14.08
N ALA A 268 -7.61 1.15 13.16
CA ALA A 268 -6.48 0.25 13.43
C ALA A 268 -5.16 1.03 13.61
N ILE A 269 -4.95 2.09 12.80
CA ILE A 269 -3.80 2.99 12.93
C ILE A 269 -3.84 3.74 14.27
N GLU A 270 -4.97 4.32 14.66
CA GLU A 270 -5.13 4.98 15.97
C GLU A 270 -4.82 4.05 17.15
N LEU A 271 -5.37 2.82 17.13
CA LEU A 271 -5.11 1.83 18.18
C LEU A 271 -3.63 1.45 18.25
N SER A 272 -2.95 1.35 17.10
CA SER A 272 -1.52 1.08 17.07
C SER A 272 -0.66 2.23 17.61
N LEU A 273 -1.04 3.47 17.32
CA LEU A 273 -0.40 4.66 17.89
C LEU A 273 -0.61 4.73 19.40
N GLN A 274 -1.83 4.46 19.89
CA GLN A 274 -2.13 4.44 21.32
C GLN A 274 -1.33 3.35 22.06
N ALA A 275 -1.21 2.15 21.49
CA ALA A 275 -0.43 1.09 22.11
C ALA A 275 1.08 1.34 22.06
N ALA A 276 1.58 2.01 21.02
CA ALA A 276 2.96 2.48 20.96
C ALA A 276 3.25 3.55 22.03
N GLN A 277 2.30 4.45 22.28
CA GLN A 277 2.40 5.48 23.33
C GLN A 277 2.33 4.90 24.74
N GLN A 278 1.60 3.78 24.94
CA GLN A 278 1.46 3.12 26.25
C GLN A 278 2.57 2.11 26.55
N GLY A 279 3.55 1.92 25.64
CA GLY A 279 4.64 0.96 25.84
C GLY A 279 4.19 -0.51 25.82
N THR A 280 2.97 -0.80 25.37
CA THR A 280 2.36 -2.14 25.32
C THR A 280 2.34 -2.69 23.89
N ALA A 281 3.47 -2.59 23.19
CA ALA A 281 3.61 -3.01 21.80
C ALA A 281 3.16 -4.48 21.57
N GLU A 282 3.27 -5.34 22.58
CA GLU A 282 2.80 -6.72 22.54
C GLU A 282 1.26 -6.84 22.55
N ASP A 283 0.55 -6.00 23.30
CA ASP A 283 -0.92 -6.03 23.33
C ASP A 283 -1.52 -5.49 22.03
N ALA A 284 -0.87 -4.49 21.41
CA ALA A 284 -1.21 -4.02 20.07
C ALA A 284 -1.07 -5.13 19.01
N ARG A 285 0.04 -5.88 19.05
CA ARG A 285 0.27 -7.02 18.14
C ARG A 285 -0.80 -8.10 18.31
N ARG A 286 -1.14 -8.45 19.56
CA ARG A 286 -2.18 -9.45 19.87
C ARG A 286 -3.56 -9.01 19.36
N GLU A 287 -3.91 -7.75 19.53
CA GLU A 287 -5.20 -7.24 19.07
C GLU A 287 -5.28 -7.11 17.54
N ARG A 288 -4.18 -6.70 16.87
CA ARG A 288 -4.08 -6.75 15.39
C ARG A 288 -4.27 -8.17 14.86
N HIS A 289 -3.63 -9.16 15.49
CA HIS A 289 -3.78 -10.55 15.08
C HIS A 289 -5.22 -11.05 15.25
N ARG A 290 -5.89 -10.69 16.35
CA ARG A 290 -7.32 -11.00 16.57
C ARG A 290 -8.22 -10.36 15.51
N LEU A 291 -8.05 -9.07 15.23
CA LEU A 291 -8.86 -8.34 14.24
C LEU A 291 -8.64 -8.85 12.81
N ALA A 292 -7.39 -9.12 12.43
CA ALA A 292 -7.07 -9.73 11.13
C ALA A 292 -7.69 -11.13 10.98
N THR A 293 -7.67 -11.93 12.04
CA THR A 293 -8.31 -13.26 12.06
C THR A 293 -9.83 -13.15 11.98
N ALA A 294 -10.43 -12.17 12.67
CA ALA A 294 -11.87 -11.92 12.60
C ALA A 294 -12.32 -11.45 11.21
N ALA A 295 -11.53 -10.57 10.57
CA ALA A 295 -11.76 -10.12 9.19
C ALA A 295 -11.64 -11.28 8.19
N ALA A 296 -10.63 -12.14 8.33
CA ALA A 296 -10.45 -13.34 7.51
C ALA A 296 -11.63 -14.33 7.66
N ARG A 297 -12.18 -14.48 8.88
CA ARG A 297 -13.36 -15.33 9.11
C ARG A 297 -14.65 -14.77 8.51
N ARG A 298 -14.83 -13.44 8.50
CA ARG A 298 -15.97 -12.79 7.84
C ARG A 298 -15.85 -12.78 6.31
N GLY A 299 -14.64 -12.61 5.77
CA GLY A 299 -14.36 -12.69 4.33
C GLY A 299 -14.37 -14.12 3.77
N GLY A 300 -14.04 -15.13 4.59
CA GLY A 300 -14.01 -16.54 4.20
C GLY A 300 -15.37 -17.25 4.16
N ALA A 301 -16.44 -16.64 4.69
CA ALA A 301 -17.78 -17.23 4.71
C ALA A 301 -18.52 -17.11 3.37
N ARG A 302 -18.11 -16.20 2.46
CA ARG A 302 -18.79 -15.97 1.17
C ARG A 302 -18.27 -16.84 0.01
N ARG A 303 -17.27 -17.70 0.22
CA ARG A 303 -16.70 -18.56 -0.85
C ARG A 303 -17.11 -20.04 -0.79
N ARG A 304 -18.10 -20.41 0.04
CA ARG A 304 -18.55 -21.82 0.20
C ARG A 304 -20.04 -22.06 -0.09
N SER A 305 -20.66 -21.21 -0.89
CA SER A 305 -22.05 -21.40 -1.32
C SER A 305 -22.23 -21.15 -2.82
N CYS A 306 -21.39 -21.75 -3.65
CA CYS A 306 -21.67 -21.99 -5.07
C CYS A 306 -21.07 -23.36 -5.40
N GLY A 307 -21.89 -24.34 -5.83
CA GLY A 307 -21.50 -25.72 -6.17
C GLY A 307 -20.51 -25.78 -7.35
N VAL A 308 -20.01 -26.91 -7.82
CA VAL A 308 -20.46 -28.31 -7.93
C VAL A 308 -19.16 -29.12 -8.14
N GLY A 309 -18.85 -30.17 -7.37
CA GLY A 309 -19.15 -31.56 -7.70
C GLY A 309 -17.94 -32.27 -8.33
N GLU A 310 -17.21 -33.08 -7.55
CA GLU A 310 -16.79 -34.43 -7.99
C GLU A 310 -16.18 -35.21 -6.83
N ALA A 311 -16.75 -36.39 -6.61
CA ALA A 311 -16.30 -37.37 -5.65
C ALA A 311 -15.35 -38.36 -6.35
N THR A 312 -14.13 -38.51 -5.85
CA THR A 312 -13.47 -39.82 -5.83
C THR A 312 -12.70 -39.99 -4.52
N THR A 313 -13.13 -41.01 -3.80
CA THR A 313 -12.59 -41.53 -2.55
C THR A 313 -11.29 -42.31 -2.79
N GLY A 314 -10.29 -42.20 -1.90
CA GLY A 314 -9.26 -43.23 -1.86
C GLY A 314 -7.97 -42.88 -1.11
N ARG A 315 -7.97 -43.15 0.21
CA ARG A 315 -6.82 -43.57 1.04
C ARG A 315 -5.44 -42.96 0.75
N GLY A 316 -5.03 -42.07 1.66
CA GLY A 316 -3.63 -41.70 1.87
C GLY A 316 -3.40 -41.18 3.28
N ARG A 317 -3.55 -42.04 4.31
CA ARG A 317 -3.02 -41.75 5.65
C ARG A 317 -1.49 -41.72 5.56
N ARG A 318 -0.89 -40.53 5.62
CA ARG A 318 0.30 -40.16 6.40
C ARG A 318 0.84 -38.79 5.92
N THR A 319 1.44 -38.08 6.87
CA THR A 319 2.18 -36.81 6.73
C THR A 319 1.39 -35.55 6.36
N ARG A 320 0.84 -34.85 7.36
CA ARG A 320 0.74 -33.37 7.35
C ARG A 320 0.96 -32.79 8.76
N ARG A 321 2.20 -32.84 9.25
CA ARG A 321 2.78 -31.76 10.07
C ARG A 321 3.67 -30.93 9.14
N ARG A 322 3.05 -30.02 8.38
CA ARG A 322 3.66 -28.90 7.65
C ARG A 322 2.58 -28.31 6.75
N ALA A 323 1.81 -27.36 7.28
CA ALA A 323 0.98 -26.44 6.51
C ALA A 323 0.47 -25.31 7.42
N VAL A 324 1.36 -24.67 8.17
CA VAL A 324 1.14 -23.31 8.71
C VAL A 324 2.52 -22.63 8.75
N SER A 325 3.09 -22.40 7.57
CA SER A 325 4.36 -21.68 7.39
C SER A 325 4.34 -21.02 6.01
N SER A 326 3.29 -20.26 5.71
CA SER A 326 3.20 -19.47 4.47
C SER A 326 2.28 -18.26 4.60
N LEU A 327 2.15 -17.72 5.82
CA LEU A 327 1.65 -16.37 6.02
C LEU A 327 2.76 -15.65 6.79
N GLY A 328 3.69 -15.07 6.04
CA GLY A 328 4.72 -14.17 6.56
C GLY A 328 4.06 -12.95 7.18
N LEU A 329 3.76 -13.05 8.46
CA LEU A 329 3.30 -11.96 9.32
C LEU A 329 4.12 -11.95 10.61
N ASP A 330 5.44 -12.03 10.46
CA ASP A 330 6.40 -11.69 11.51
C ASP A 330 7.35 -10.65 10.95
N GLU A 331 6.90 -9.40 10.85
CA GLU A 331 7.75 -8.19 10.79
C GLU A 331 6.88 -6.91 10.85
N ILE A 332 6.36 -6.60 12.04
CA ILE A 332 6.17 -5.21 12.55
C ILE A 332 6.41 -5.24 14.03
#